data_AF-A0A4Q0XCK1-F1
#
_entry.id   AF-A0A4Q0XCK1-F1
#
_cell.length_a   1.000
_cell.length_b   1.000
_cell.length_c   1.000
_cell.angle_alpha   90.00
_cell.angle_beta   90.00
_cell.angle_gamma   90.00
#
_symmetry.space_group_name_H-M   'P 1'
#
loop_
_entity.id
_entity.type
_entity.pdbx_description
1 polymer ?
#
loop_
_entity_poly.entity_id
_entity_poly.type
_entity_poly.pdbx_seq_one_letter_code
_entity_poly.pdbx_strand_id
1 'polypeptide(L)'
;MKFLLILLSVFTLFSCNKDNSEKMRHGYWLGELKVNENKTLPFTFEVMADKSLKIFNAEEVILVDDITYKNDSIFIKMPVFEGYFALKLTKEGMVGRFTNTDMALDLPFKAIYNSKERFETKEVPAVDISGNWEVAFNPDSDQSVYQAKGVFQQNGKKVTGTFRTEAGDYRYLEGVMNVDELQLSAFDGSHAFLFVATVKDSTLNGVFYSGNKWSAAFEGQRNEHFELSDANLLTTLQNEDAHFEFSFPNEEGQTISLADAQFQNKVVVVQLMGTWCPNCLDESVFFSEYFKLNSDKAIEFVALAFENAKTDSLAFEGIKRLKNRLGLDYPVLLAQSGTSDKVEAQKKLPMLKQVVSYPTTIFIDKTGKVRKIHTGFNGPATGAKYVEFKNEFRTFVEELLEE
;
A
#
# COMPACT_ATOMS: atom_id res chain seq x y z
N MET A 1 58.19 -43.56 5.38
CA MET A 1 57.04 -43.27 4.50
C MET A 1 55.69 -43.22 5.26
N LYS A 2 55.57 -42.51 6.39
CA LYS A 2 54.26 -42.30 7.05
C LYS A 2 54.05 -40.93 7.73
N PHE A 3 55.00 -40.01 7.65
CA PHE A 3 54.93 -38.69 8.31
C PHE A 3 54.97 -37.49 7.37
N LEU A 4 54.86 -37.70 6.04
CA LEU A 4 54.94 -36.63 5.04
C LEU A 4 53.67 -36.47 4.20
N LEU A 5 52.55 -37.01 4.66
CA LEU A 5 51.25 -36.98 3.96
C LEU A 5 50.12 -36.32 4.77
N ILE A 6 50.42 -35.82 5.98
CA ILE A 6 49.47 -35.10 6.84
C ILE A 6 49.66 -33.57 6.74
N LEU A 7 50.67 -33.10 6.00
CA LEU A 7 50.92 -31.66 5.83
C LEU A 7 50.35 -31.05 4.54
N LEU A 8 49.58 -31.81 3.75
CA LEU A 8 49.00 -31.35 2.47
C LEU A 8 47.47 -31.37 2.42
N SER A 9 46.79 -31.56 3.55
CA SER A 9 45.33 -31.67 3.65
C SER A 9 44.66 -30.63 4.56
N VAL A 10 45.42 -29.65 5.07
CA VAL A 10 44.88 -28.64 6.01
C VAL A 10 44.78 -27.22 5.41
N PHE A 11 45.21 -27.00 4.16
CA PHE A 11 45.23 -25.65 3.57
C PHE A 11 44.12 -25.32 2.56
N THR A 12 43.11 -26.17 2.37
CA THR A 12 42.04 -25.92 1.38
C THR A 12 40.66 -25.66 2.00
N LEU A 13 40.53 -24.90 3.09
CA LEU A 13 39.20 -24.52 3.61
C LEU A 13 39.13 -23.11 4.24
N PHE A 14 39.89 -22.15 3.72
CA PHE A 14 39.63 -20.73 4.00
C PHE A 14 39.68 -19.90 2.72
N SER A 15 38.81 -20.23 1.75
CA SER A 15 38.38 -19.22 0.80
C SER A 15 37.42 -18.28 1.54
N CYS A 16 37.97 -17.28 2.20
CA CYS A 16 37.21 -16.07 2.51
C CYS A 16 36.71 -15.52 1.17
N ASN A 17 35.47 -15.84 0.80
CA ASN A 17 34.76 -15.13 -0.26
C ASN A 17 34.58 -13.69 0.21
N LYS A 18 35.60 -12.84 0.02
CA LYS A 18 35.42 -11.40 0.07
C LYS A 18 34.48 -11.06 -1.07
N ASP A 19 33.28 -10.63 -0.70
CA ASP A 19 32.30 -10.11 -1.64
C ASP A 19 32.88 -8.82 -2.27
N ASN A 20 33.42 -8.96 -3.47
CA ASN A 20 33.99 -7.86 -4.26
C ASN A 20 32.93 -7.18 -5.14
N SER A 21 31.63 -7.42 -4.90
CA SER A 21 30.57 -6.78 -5.67
C SER A 21 30.62 -5.26 -5.50
N GLU A 22 30.49 -4.54 -6.61
CA GLU A 22 30.39 -3.09 -6.58
C GLU A 22 29.11 -2.67 -5.84
N LYS A 23 29.23 -1.66 -4.97
CA LYS A 23 28.14 -1.20 -4.09
C LYS A 23 27.54 0.09 -4.61
N MET A 24 26.27 0.33 -4.28
CA MET A 24 25.60 1.59 -4.61
C MET A 24 26.30 2.74 -3.89
N ARG A 25 26.49 3.87 -4.58
CA ARG A 25 27.00 5.09 -3.96
C ARG A 25 25.98 5.60 -2.93
N HIS A 26 26.46 5.96 -1.74
CA HIS A 26 25.64 6.57 -0.70
C HIS A 26 25.18 7.97 -1.12
N GLY A 27 23.99 8.35 -0.67
CA GLY A 27 23.34 9.62 -1.00
C GLY A 27 22.10 9.47 -1.89
N TYR A 28 21.67 10.58 -2.48
CA TYR A 28 20.39 10.68 -3.17
C TYR A 28 20.45 10.16 -4.60
N TRP A 29 19.33 9.57 -5.01
CA TRP A 29 19.10 9.05 -6.34
C TRP A 29 17.69 9.43 -6.80
N LEU A 30 17.59 9.77 -8.07
CA LEU A 30 16.31 9.87 -8.78
C LEU A 30 16.06 8.52 -9.44
N GLY A 31 15.07 7.77 -8.96
CA GLY A 31 14.57 6.55 -9.58
C GLY A 31 13.49 6.87 -10.61
N GLU A 32 13.47 6.10 -11.69
CA GLU A 32 12.59 6.31 -12.83
C GLU A 32 12.05 4.96 -13.30
N LEU A 33 10.73 4.79 -13.22
CA LEU A 33 10.01 3.62 -13.71
C LEU A 33 9.32 3.95 -15.03
N LYS A 34 9.63 3.22 -16.10
CA LYS A 34 9.01 3.43 -17.41
C LYS A 34 7.58 2.86 -17.40
N VAL A 35 6.57 3.73 -17.31
CA VAL A 35 5.14 3.32 -17.29
C VAL A 35 4.61 3.07 -18.71
N ASN A 36 5.12 3.76 -19.73
CA ASN A 36 4.90 3.42 -21.13
C ASN A 36 6.05 3.99 -21.99
N GLU A 37 5.94 3.91 -23.32
CA GLU A 37 7.00 4.39 -24.24
C GLU A 37 7.37 5.86 -24.05
N ASN A 38 6.43 6.70 -23.61
CA ASN A 38 6.57 8.15 -23.56
C ASN A 38 6.50 8.74 -22.14
N LYS A 39 6.18 7.92 -21.13
CA LYS A 39 5.96 8.37 -19.76
C LYS A 39 6.79 7.55 -18.78
N THR A 40 7.39 8.27 -17.84
CA THR A 40 8.22 7.73 -16.77
C THR A 40 7.71 8.29 -15.46
N LEU A 41 7.58 7.43 -14.46
CA LEU A 41 7.26 7.78 -13.09
C LEU A 41 8.58 8.02 -12.33
N PRO A 42 8.84 9.25 -11.87
CA PRO A 42 9.99 9.56 -11.04
C PRO A 42 9.67 9.41 -9.55
N PHE A 43 10.62 8.90 -8.76
CA PHE A 43 10.59 8.96 -7.30
C PHE A 43 12.00 9.12 -6.76
N THR A 44 12.13 9.66 -5.55
CA THR A 44 13.44 9.87 -4.93
C THR A 44 13.72 8.82 -3.88
N PHE A 45 14.99 8.41 -3.78
CA PHE A 45 15.45 7.55 -2.71
C PHE A 45 16.87 7.95 -2.27
N GLU A 46 17.23 7.58 -1.05
CA GLU A 46 18.55 7.82 -0.47
C GLU A 46 19.16 6.51 -0.01
N VAL A 47 20.34 6.18 -0.56
CA VAL A 47 21.14 5.05 -0.11
C VAL A 47 21.88 5.48 1.15
N MET A 48 21.43 4.96 2.30
CA MET A 48 21.96 5.31 3.62
C MET A 48 23.20 4.49 3.97
N ALA A 49 23.21 3.22 3.56
CA ALA A 49 24.29 2.26 3.73
C ALA A 49 24.15 1.16 2.67
N ASP A 50 25.14 0.26 2.58
CA ASP A 50 25.14 -0.81 1.57
C ASP A 50 23.85 -1.64 1.59
N LYS A 51 23.29 -1.91 2.77
CA LYS A 51 22.08 -2.72 2.92
C LYS A 51 20.83 -1.94 3.31
N SER A 52 20.84 -0.62 3.20
CA SER A 52 19.67 0.17 3.60
C SER A 52 19.47 1.41 2.74
N LEU A 53 18.23 1.65 2.32
CA LEU A 53 17.83 2.87 1.65
C LEU A 53 16.48 3.38 2.17
N LYS A 54 16.19 4.65 1.86
CA LYS A 54 14.90 5.29 2.12
C LYS A 54 14.27 5.68 0.81
N ILE A 55 13.03 5.29 0.56
CA ILE A 55 12.22 5.82 -0.54
C ILE A 55 11.33 6.92 0.04
N PHE A 56 11.17 8.02 -0.69
CA PHE A 56 10.38 9.17 -0.23
C PHE A 56 9.13 9.32 -1.09
N ASN A 57 8.01 9.71 -0.48
CA ASN A 57 6.75 10.15 -1.11
C ASN A 57 6.15 11.27 -0.25
N ALA A 58 6.29 12.54 -0.63
CA ALA A 58 5.92 13.68 0.21
C ALA A 58 6.39 13.49 1.68
N GLU A 59 5.47 13.30 2.62
CA GLU A 59 5.77 13.07 4.05
C GLU A 59 6.10 11.59 4.40
N GLU A 60 5.78 10.64 3.52
CA GLU A 60 6.05 9.22 3.72
C GLU A 60 7.52 8.88 3.43
N VAL A 61 8.09 8.08 4.32
CA VAL A 61 9.43 7.52 4.21
C VAL A 61 9.35 6.01 4.37
N ILE A 62 9.68 5.28 3.31
CA ILE A 62 9.70 3.81 3.31
C ILE A 62 11.14 3.36 3.54
N LEU A 63 11.36 2.65 4.65
CA LEU A 63 12.66 2.06 4.97
C LEU A 63 12.80 0.71 4.28
N VAL A 64 13.87 0.53 3.52
CA VAL A 64 14.20 -0.72 2.82
C VAL A 64 15.53 -1.22 3.36
N ASP A 65 15.53 -2.44 3.91
CA ASP A 65 16.66 -3.05 4.61
C ASP A 65 17.10 -4.42 4.02
N ASP A 66 16.41 -4.90 2.98
CA ASP A 66 16.71 -6.15 2.30
C ASP A 66 17.35 -5.87 0.93
N ILE A 67 18.68 -5.68 0.96
CA ILE A 67 19.50 -5.44 -0.23
C ILE A 67 20.59 -6.49 -0.30
N THR A 68 20.60 -7.22 -1.42
CA THR A 68 21.59 -8.26 -1.70
C THR A 68 22.39 -7.90 -2.95
N TYR A 69 23.71 -8.01 -2.84
CA TYR A 69 24.64 -7.87 -3.96
C TYR A 69 25.13 -9.25 -4.38
N LYS A 70 25.17 -9.49 -5.69
CA LYS A 70 25.71 -10.73 -6.25
C LYS A 70 26.39 -10.42 -7.57
N ASN A 71 27.72 -10.44 -7.56
CA ASN A 71 28.56 -10.08 -8.72
C ASN A 71 28.28 -8.64 -9.17
N ASP A 72 27.69 -8.46 -10.35
CA ASP A 72 27.31 -7.17 -10.93
C ASP A 72 25.82 -6.83 -10.73
N SER A 73 25.10 -7.64 -9.96
CA SER A 73 23.65 -7.51 -9.73
C SER A 73 23.35 -7.03 -8.31
N ILE A 74 22.32 -6.17 -8.19
CA ILE A 74 21.75 -5.67 -6.95
C ILE A 74 20.28 -6.09 -6.90
N PHE A 75 19.88 -6.72 -5.81
CA PHE A 75 18.50 -7.08 -5.54
C PHE A 75 18.01 -6.28 -4.34
N ILE A 76 16.91 -5.55 -4.50
CA ILE A 76 16.32 -4.72 -3.44
C ILE A 76 14.89 -5.21 -3.24
N LYS A 77 14.60 -5.89 -2.12
CA LYS A 77 13.25 -6.37 -1.82
C LYS A 77 12.49 -5.32 -1.00
N MET A 78 11.26 -5.03 -1.40
CA MET A 78 10.40 -4.11 -0.66
C MET A 78 10.04 -4.70 0.72
N PRO A 79 9.87 -3.87 1.76
CA PRO A 79 9.81 -4.34 3.14
C PRO A 79 8.53 -5.16 3.44
N VAL A 80 7.39 -4.72 2.91
CA VAL A 80 6.06 -5.29 3.19
C VAL A 80 5.46 -5.97 1.96
N PHE A 81 5.52 -5.34 0.78
CA PHE A 81 4.96 -5.90 -0.45
C PHE A 81 5.95 -6.85 -1.14
N GLU A 82 5.46 -7.78 -1.99
CA GLU A 82 6.31 -8.74 -2.73
C GLU A 82 7.23 -8.08 -3.78
N GLY A 83 7.04 -6.79 -4.06
CA GLY A 83 7.83 -6.05 -5.04
C GLY A 83 9.33 -6.11 -4.79
N TYR A 84 10.12 -6.23 -5.86
CA TYR A 84 11.58 -6.15 -5.77
C TYR A 84 12.18 -5.50 -7.01
N PHE A 85 13.37 -4.93 -6.84
CA PHE A 85 14.23 -4.49 -7.94
C PHE A 85 15.31 -5.51 -8.22
N ALA A 86 15.61 -5.73 -9.50
CA ALA A 86 16.77 -6.46 -9.99
C ALA A 86 17.58 -5.54 -10.92
N LEU A 87 18.73 -5.07 -10.43
CA LEU A 87 19.46 -3.94 -10.98
C LEU A 87 20.92 -4.30 -11.26
N LYS A 88 21.54 -3.47 -12.09
CA LYS A 88 22.97 -3.48 -12.40
C LYS A 88 23.52 -2.06 -12.36
N LEU A 89 24.68 -1.89 -11.75
CA LEU A 89 25.40 -0.60 -11.76
C LEU A 89 25.96 -0.30 -13.15
N THR A 90 25.92 0.97 -13.52
CA THR A 90 26.52 1.50 -14.74
C THR A 90 27.40 2.70 -14.39
N LYS A 91 28.16 3.21 -15.36
CA LYS A 91 28.96 4.44 -15.16
C LYS A 91 28.10 5.66 -14.83
N GLU A 92 26.86 5.68 -15.32
CA GLU A 92 25.93 6.82 -15.25
C GLU A 92 24.91 6.68 -14.12
N GLY A 93 24.80 5.50 -13.50
CA GLY A 93 23.87 5.24 -12.41
C GLY A 93 23.58 3.76 -12.24
N MET A 94 22.30 3.38 -12.29
CA MET A 94 21.89 1.97 -12.31
C MET A 94 20.69 1.74 -13.22
N VAL A 95 20.60 0.54 -13.78
CA VAL A 95 19.51 0.13 -14.68
C VAL A 95 19.03 -1.26 -14.30
N GLY A 96 17.78 -1.57 -14.61
CA GLY A 96 17.22 -2.88 -14.32
C GLY A 96 15.70 -2.89 -14.44
N ARG A 97 15.05 -3.61 -13.54
CA ARG A 97 13.60 -3.72 -13.50
C ARG A 97 13.09 -3.69 -12.08
N PHE A 98 11.86 -3.20 -11.93
CA PHE A 98 11.02 -3.43 -10.76
C PHE A 98 9.93 -4.43 -11.13
N THR A 99 9.72 -5.45 -10.30
CA THR A 99 8.71 -6.48 -10.53
C THR A 99 7.89 -6.68 -9.26
N ASN A 100 6.57 -6.72 -9.40
CA ASN A 100 5.63 -7.12 -8.35
C ASN A 100 4.58 -8.04 -8.99
N THR A 101 4.56 -9.31 -8.60
CA THR A 101 3.68 -10.32 -9.21
C THR A 101 2.22 -10.17 -8.80
N ASP A 102 1.96 -9.77 -7.55
CA ASP A 102 0.61 -9.63 -7.00
C ASP A 102 -0.13 -8.47 -7.65
N MET A 103 0.61 -7.42 -8.00
CA MET A 103 0.12 -6.24 -8.71
C MET A 103 0.32 -6.34 -10.23
N ALA A 104 0.84 -7.48 -10.71
CA ALA A 104 1.17 -7.74 -12.11
C ALA A 104 2.04 -6.63 -12.76
N LEU A 105 2.93 -6.00 -11.98
CA LEU A 105 3.86 -4.95 -12.43
C LEU A 105 5.18 -5.56 -12.88
N ASP A 106 5.66 -5.10 -14.02
CA ASP A 106 7.01 -5.40 -14.51
C ASP A 106 7.54 -4.22 -15.34
N LEU A 107 8.28 -3.34 -14.68
CA LEU A 107 8.62 -2.00 -15.14
C LEU A 107 10.13 -1.87 -15.36
N PRO A 108 10.59 -1.44 -16.56
CA PRO A 108 11.97 -0.99 -16.73
C PRO A 108 12.30 0.12 -15.74
N PHE A 109 13.46 0.03 -15.13
CA PHE A 109 13.94 0.98 -14.13
C PHE A 109 15.31 1.54 -14.50
N LYS A 110 15.49 2.84 -14.27
CA LYS A 110 16.80 3.49 -14.21
C LYS A 110 16.86 4.37 -12.96
N ALA A 111 18.07 4.61 -12.45
CA ALA A 111 18.28 5.66 -11.47
C ALA A 111 19.54 6.46 -11.73
N ILE A 112 19.44 7.76 -11.44
CA ILE A 112 20.49 8.76 -11.65
C ILE A 112 21.00 9.22 -10.30
N TYR A 113 22.33 9.18 -10.11
CA TYR A 113 22.96 9.59 -8.87
C TYR A 113 22.96 11.11 -8.69
N ASN A 114 22.83 11.56 -7.45
CA ASN A 114 22.94 12.95 -7.03
C ASN A 114 21.88 13.88 -7.68
N SER A 115 20.67 13.36 -7.88
CA SER A 115 19.50 14.13 -8.30
C SER A 115 18.39 14.00 -7.26
N LYS A 116 17.78 15.14 -6.88
CA LYS A 116 16.67 15.21 -5.92
C LYS A 116 15.35 15.68 -6.53
N GLU A 117 15.40 16.25 -7.73
CA GLU A 117 14.21 16.78 -8.40
C GLU A 117 13.49 15.62 -9.11
N ARG A 118 12.23 15.36 -8.75
CA ARG A 118 11.41 14.33 -9.43
C ARG A 118 11.09 14.72 -10.86
N PHE A 119 10.75 15.99 -11.06
CA PHE A 119 10.27 16.54 -12.31
C PHE A 119 11.09 17.78 -12.66
N GLU A 120 11.40 17.94 -13.95
CA GLU A 120 12.01 19.18 -14.43
C GLU A 120 10.96 20.30 -14.42
N THR A 121 11.30 21.44 -13.84
CA THR A 121 10.45 22.64 -13.92
C THR A 121 11.25 23.80 -14.51
N LYS A 122 10.72 24.42 -15.57
CA LYS A 122 11.40 25.53 -16.26
C LYS A 122 10.74 26.86 -15.96
N GLU A 123 9.44 26.85 -15.66
CA GLU A 123 8.63 28.06 -15.60
C GLU A 123 7.91 28.17 -14.26
N VAL A 124 7.33 29.34 -14.00
CA VAL A 124 6.55 29.63 -12.79
C VAL A 124 5.12 29.13 -12.99
N PRO A 125 4.45 28.56 -11.97
CA PRO A 125 3.05 28.16 -12.07
C PRO A 125 2.16 29.35 -12.47
N ALA A 126 1.27 29.13 -13.43
CA ALA A 126 0.26 30.10 -13.84
C ALA A 126 -0.98 30.03 -12.93
N VAL A 127 -1.18 28.91 -12.25
CA VAL A 127 -2.34 28.60 -11.41
C VAL A 127 -1.90 27.95 -10.08
N ASP A 128 -2.77 28.04 -9.08
CA ASP A 128 -2.61 27.38 -7.78
C ASP A 128 -3.62 26.24 -7.64
N ILE A 129 -3.12 25.00 -7.52
CA ILE A 129 -3.96 23.80 -7.40
C ILE A 129 -4.47 23.55 -5.96
N SER A 130 -3.97 24.30 -4.97
CA SER A 130 -4.31 24.08 -3.56
C SER A 130 -5.82 24.09 -3.32
N GLY A 131 -6.30 23.18 -2.46
CA GLY A 131 -7.72 23.05 -2.12
C GLY A 131 -8.32 21.72 -2.56
N ASN A 132 -9.66 21.68 -2.59
CA ASN A 132 -10.41 20.46 -2.85
C ASN A 132 -11.00 20.44 -4.25
N TRP A 133 -10.98 19.25 -4.85
CA TRP A 133 -11.44 19.00 -6.21
C TRP A 133 -12.38 17.81 -6.22
N GLU A 134 -13.55 17.98 -6.83
CA GLU A 134 -14.44 16.88 -7.24
C GLU A 134 -13.89 16.32 -8.55
N VAL A 135 -13.57 15.03 -8.57
CA VAL A 135 -12.83 14.40 -9.68
C VAL A 135 -13.54 13.12 -10.11
N ALA A 136 -13.77 12.97 -11.40
CA ALA A 136 -14.24 11.73 -12.00
C ALA A 136 -13.09 11.07 -12.77
N PHE A 137 -12.81 9.81 -12.48
CA PHE A 137 -11.91 8.97 -13.28
C PHE A 137 -12.72 8.16 -14.28
N ASN A 138 -12.18 7.95 -15.48
CA ASN A 138 -12.86 7.35 -16.64
C ASN A 138 -14.25 7.98 -16.90
N PRO A 139 -14.36 9.32 -17.01
CA PRO A 139 -15.64 10.01 -17.12
C PRO A 139 -16.47 9.56 -18.34
N ASP A 140 -15.82 9.08 -19.40
CA ASP A 140 -16.47 8.59 -20.62
C ASP A 140 -16.96 7.13 -20.53
N SER A 141 -16.80 6.46 -19.39
CA SER A 141 -17.12 5.03 -19.22
C SER A 141 -18.19 4.79 -18.17
N ASP A 142 -19.40 4.43 -18.61
CA ASP A 142 -20.51 4.08 -17.70
C ASP A 142 -20.20 2.89 -16.77
N GLN A 143 -19.24 2.04 -17.12
CA GLN A 143 -18.91 0.83 -16.37
C GLN A 143 -17.77 1.01 -15.37
N SER A 144 -16.87 1.97 -15.63
CA SER A 144 -15.63 2.12 -14.87
C SER A 144 -15.40 3.52 -14.33
N VAL A 145 -16.38 4.41 -14.51
CA VAL A 145 -16.38 5.73 -13.87
C VAL A 145 -16.44 5.57 -12.35
N TYR A 146 -15.62 6.33 -11.65
CA TYR A 146 -15.71 6.46 -10.20
C TYR A 146 -15.32 7.87 -9.76
N GLN A 147 -15.94 8.31 -8.67
CA GLN A 147 -15.72 9.62 -8.09
C GLN A 147 -14.56 9.59 -7.08
N ALA A 148 -13.87 10.72 -7.00
CA ALA A 148 -12.77 10.95 -6.10
C ALA A 148 -12.77 12.41 -5.61
N LYS A 149 -12.20 12.63 -4.43
CA LYS A 149 -11.91 13.95 -3.89
C LYS A 149 -10.40 14.20 -3.95
N GLY A 150 -9.96 15.05 -4.85
CA GLY A 150 -8.57 15.54 -4.87
C GLY A 150 -8.36 16.54 -3.75
N VAL A 151 -7.28 16.37 -2.98
CA VAL A 151 -6.89 17.28 -1.88
C VAL A 151 -5.43 17.63 -2.08
N PHE A 152 -5.15 18.88 -2.44
CA PHE A 152 -3.80 19.33 -2.80
C PHE A 152 -3.36 20.53 -1.98
N GLN A 153 -2.04 20.60 -1.79
CA GLN A 153 -1.33 21.75 -1.26
C GLN A 153 -0.19 22.09 -2.21
N GLN A 154 -0.10 23.36 -2.60
CA GLN A 154 0.99 23.91 -3.40
C GLN A 154 1.86 24.85 -2.56
N ASN A 155 3.17 24.78 -2.74
CA ASN A 155 4.13 25.76 -2.24
C ASN A 155 5.14 26.08 -3.34
N GLY A 156 4.99 27.26 -3.95
CA GLY A 156 5.72 27.61 -5.17
C GLY A 156 5.40 26.61 -6.28
N LYS A 157 6.43 25.91 -6.77
CA LYS A 157 6.28 24.87 -7.79
C LYS A 157 5.93 23.50 -7.20
N LYS A 158 6.21 23.26 -5.92
CA LYS A 158 6.02 21.94 -5.31
C LYS A 158 4.55 21.73 -5.02
N VAL A 159 4.03 20.55 -5.36
CA VAL A 159 2.68 20.11 -5.05
C VAL A 159 2.73 18.80 -4.29
N THR A 160 1.92 18.70 -3.24
CA THR A 160 1.68 17.46 -2.51
C THR A 160 0.18 17.25 -2.35
N GLY A 161 -0.26 16.01 -2.20
CA GLY A 161 -1.67 15.74 -1.93
C GLY A 161 -2.03 14.29 -2.14
N THR A 162 -3.32 14.04 -2.33
CA THR A 162 -3.84 12.72 -2.64
C THR A 162 -5.20 12.83 -3.34
N PHE A 163 -5.67 11.72 -3.89
CA PHE A 163 -7.08 11.54 -4.24
C PHE A 163 -7.70 10.55 -3.26
N ARG A 164 -8.79 10.95 -2.62
CA ARG A 164 -9.64 10.04 -1.84
C ARG A 164 -10.69 9.41 -2.75
N THR A 165 -10.97 8.15 -2.56
CA THR A 165 -12.03 7.37 -3.23
C THR A 165 -12.85 6.64 -2.17
N GLU A 166 -13.95 6.00 -2.57
CA GLU A 166 -14.74 5.12 -1.69
C GLU A 166 -13.94 3.90 -1.18
N ALA A 167 -12.82 3.55 -1.83
CA ALA A 167 -11.95 2.45 -1.40
C ALA A 167 -10.79 2.89 -0.49
N GLY A 168 -10.51 4.19 -0.39
CA GLY A 168 -9.35 4.74 0.31
C GLY A 168 -8.62 5.79 -0.54
N ASP A 169 -7.37 6.08 -0.24
CA ASP A 169 -6.61 7.15 -0.90
C ASP A 169 -5.50 6.66 -1.85
N TYR A 170 -4.99 7.59 -2.66
CA TYR A 170 -3.92 7.38 -3.64
C TYR A 170 -2.53 7.72 -3.11
N ARG A 171 -2.33 7.51 -1.80
CA ARG A 171 -1.07 7.66 -1.08
C ARG A 171 -0.55 9.11 -1.12
N TYR A 172 0.68 9.26 -0.67
CA TYR A 172 1.39 10.52 -0.51
C TYR A 172 1.93 11.03 -1.86
N LEU A 173 1.07 11.61 -2.69
CA LEU A 173 1.49 12.14 -3.99
C LEU A 173 2.41 13.35 -3.81
N GLU A 174 3.51 13.36 -4.54
CA GLU A 174 4.45 14.48 -4.62
C GLU A 174 4.78 14.81 -6.07
N GLY A 175 4.88 16.08 -6.38
CA GLY A 175 5.39 16.52 -7.66
C GLY A 175 5.36 18.02 -7.81
N VAL A 176 5.00 18.50 -9.00
CA VAL A 176 5.18 19.89 -9.39
C VAL A 176 4.02 20.46 -10.19
N MET A 177 3.88 21.78 -10.10
CA MET A 177 3.11 22.62 -11.00
C MET A 177 4.10 23.35 -11.92
N ASN A 178 4.00 23.16 -13.23
CA ASN A 178 4.84 23.83 -14.23
C ASN A 178 3.94 24.54 -15.25
N VAL A 179 3.85 25.88 -15.16
CA VAL A 179 2.84 26.68 -15.88
C VAL A 179 1.43 26.19 -15.50
N ASP A 180 0.78 25.45 -16.38
CA ASP A 180 -0.54 24.84 -16.25
C ASP A 180 -0.48 23.31 -16.23
N GLU A 181 0.71 22.69 -16.25
CA GLU A 181 0.87 21.23 -16.18
C GLU A 181 1.19 20.75 -14.74
N LEU A 182 0.26 20.00 -14.15
CA LEU A 182 0.42 19.29 -12.88
C LEU A 182 1.02 17.92 -13.16
N GLN A 183 2.10 17.60 -12.47
CA GLN A 183 2.69 16.26 -12.47
C GLN A 183 2.82 15.77 -11.03
N LEU A 184 2.31 14.58 -10.74
CA LEU A 184 2.40 13.97 -9.41
C LEU A 184 2.81 12.51 -9.54
N SER A 185 3.61 12.02 -8.60
CA SER A 185 3.97 10.61 -8.52
C SER A 185 3.99 10.08 -7.08
N ALA A 186 3.75 8.78 -6.96
CA ALA A 186 4.03 8.01 -5.75
C ALA A 186 4.49 6.59 -6.12
N PHE A 187 5.46 6.07 -5.37
CA PHE A 187 5.93 4.70 -5.49
C PHE A 187 6.11 4.09 -4.09
N ASP A 188 5.35 3.05 -3.77
CA ASP A 188 5.36 2.42 -2.43
C ASP A 188 5.76 0.92 -2.46
N GLY A 189 6.07 0.38 -3.64
CA GLY A 189 6.38 -1.03 -3.85
C GLY A 189 5.17 -1.91 -4.15
N SER A 190 3.94 -1.43 -3.94
CA SER A 190 2.72 -2.01 -4.49
C SER A 190 2.23 -1.21 -5.69
N HIS A 191 2.25 0.11 -5.58
CA HIS A 191 1.82 1.07 -6.58
C HIS A 191 2.98 1.76 -7.28
N ALA A 192 2.74 2.07 -8.54
CA ALA A 192 3.54 2.95 -9.37
C ALA A 192 2.58 3.97 -10.02
N PHE A 193 2.27 5.05 -9.30
CA PHE A 193 1.32 6.07 -9.73
C PHE A 193 1.99 7.28 -10.36
N LEU A 194 1.49 7.67 -11.54
CA LEU A 194 1.86 8.91 -12.22
C LEU A 194 0.60 9.62 -12.70
N PHE A 195 0.42 10.88 -12.30
CA PHE A 195 -0.63 11.76 -12.78
C PHE A 195 0.00 12.87 -13.60
N VAL A 196 -0.57 13.15 -14.77
CA VAL A 196 -0.22 14.31 -15.60
C VAL A 196 -1.51 15.00 -16.01
N ALA A 197 -1.67 16.27 -15.66
CA ALA A 197 -2.90 17.01 -15.91
C ALA A 197 -2.62 18.44 -16.36
N THR A 198 -3.52 18.98 -17.17
CA THR A 198 -3.63 20.42 -17.39
C THR A 198 -4.59 21.02 -16.37
N VAL A 199 -4.18 22.10 -15.72
CA VAL A 199 -4.89 22.81 -14.67
C VAL A 199 -5.24 24.20 -15.16
N LYS A 200 -6.52 24.56 -15.02
CA LYS A 200 -7.02 25.93 -15.15
C LYS A 200 -7.58 26.35 -13.79
N ASP A 201 -8.00 27.61 -13.64
CA ASP A 201 -8.48 28.18 -12.37
C ASP A 201 -9.50 27.29 -11.62
N SER A 202 -10.42 26.68 -12.36
CA SER A 202 -11.52 25.88 -11.81
C SER A 202 -11.65 24.47 -12.38
N THR A 203 -10.79 24.06 -13.33
CA THR A 203 -10.87 22.74 -13.96
C THR A 203 -9.51 22.06 -14.07
N LEU A 204 -9.54 20.73 -14.01
CA LEU A 204 -8.38 19.84 -14.05
C LEU A 204 -8.71 18.71 -15.01
N ASN A 205 -7.84 18.45 -16.00
CA ASN A 205 -8.04 17.36 -16.97
C ASN A 205 -6.71 16.65 -17.18
N GLY A 206 -6.69 15.32 -17.04
CA GLY A 206 -5.43 14.60 -17.07
C GLY A 206 -5.56 13.11 -17.31
N VAL A 207 -4.41 12.45 -17.22
CA VAL A 207 -4.29 10.99 -17.30
C VAL A 207 -3.54 10.49 -16.08
N PHE A 208 -4.14 9.51 -15.43
CA PHE A 208 -3.54 8.73 -14.36
C PHE A 208 -3.00 7.42 -14.95
N TYR A 209 -1.74 7.11 -14.68
CA TYR A 209 -1.08 5.85 -15.01
C TYR A 209 -0.85 5.06 -13.72
N SER A 210 -1.33 3.81 -13.69
CA SER A 210 -1.05 2.85 -12.62
C SER A 210 -0.22 1.70 -13.18
N GLY A 211 1.10 1.80 -12.99
CA GLY A 211 2.05 0.89 -13.62
C GLY A 211 2.06 0.98 -15.14
N ASN A 212 2.36 -0.12 -15.82
CA ASN A 212 2.47 -0.22 -17.28
C ASN A 212 1.30 -0.92 -17.98
N LYS A 213 0.22 -1.21 -17.25
CA LYS A 213 -0.90 -2.00 -17.77
C LYS A 213 -2.22 -1.23 -17.77
N TRP A 214 -2.32 -0.17 -16.97
CA TRP A 214 -3.58 0.54 -16.81
C TRP A 214 -3.37 2.04 -16.73
N SER A 215 -4.30 2.77 -17.35
CA SER A 215 -4.40 4.22 -17.23
C SER A 215 -5.86 4.64 -17.32
N ALA A 216 -6.20 5.77 -16.70
CA ALA A 216 -7.52 6.39 -16.76
C ALA A 216 -7.39 7.87 -17.10
N ALA A 217 -8.26 8.37 -17.96
CA ALA A 217 -8.52 9.81 -18.03
C ALA A 217 -9.19 10.25 -16.72
N PHE A 218 -8.95 11.48 -16.29
CA PHE A 218 -9.71 12.08 -15.22
C PHE A 218 -10.00 13.55 -15.49
N GLU A 219 -11.15 13.98 -15.02
CA GLU A 219 -11.61 15.36 -15.10
C GLU A 219 -12.05 15.79 -13.71
N GLY A 220 -11.78 17.04 -13.37
CA GLY A 220 -12.11 17.57 -12.07
C GLY A 220 -12.47 19.03 -12.09
N GLN A 221 -13.26 19.41 -11.10
CA GLN A 221 -13.69 20.78 -10.86
C GLN A 221 -13.41 21.15 -9.41
N ARG A 222 -13.00 22.39 -9.18
CA ARG A 222 -12.77 22.88 -7.81
C ARG A 222 -14.09 22.85 -7.05
N ASN A 223 -14.12 22.14 -5.93
CA ASN A 223 -15.31 22.01 -5.10
C ASN A 223 -14.92 21.78 -3.63
N GLU A 224 -14.97 22.84 -2.82
CA GLU A 224 -14.62 22.80 -1.40
C GLU A 224 -15.60 22.02 -0.53
N HIS A 225 -16.82 21.77 -1.04
CA HIS A 225 -17.89 21.11 -0.30
C HIS A 225 -18.16 19.68 -0.77
N PHE A 226 -17.47 19.20 -1.80
CA PHE A 226 -17.63 17.83 -2.27
C PHE A 226 -17.22 16.84 -1.18
N GLU A 227 -18.04 15.84 -0.92
CA GLU A 227 -17.71 14.70 -0.08
C GLU A 227 -18.13 13.42 -0.79
N LEU A 228 -17.37 12.35 -0.51
CA LEU A 228 -17.69 11.01 -0.98
C LEU A 228 -18.86 10.43 -0.19
N SER A 229 -19.45 9.36 -0.72
CA SER A 229 -20.45 8.56 -0.02
C SER A 229 -19.98 8.15 1.38
N ASP A 230 -20.91 8.02 2.32
CA ASP A 230 -20.62 7.52 3.66
C ASP A 230 -20.10 6.08 3.58
N ALA A 231 -18.85 5.89 3.99
CA ALA A 231 -18.16 4.61 4.05
C ALA A 231 -18.92 3.55 4.88
N ASN A 232 -19.80 3.97 5.78
CA ASN A 232 -20.57 3.07 6.63
C ASN A 232 -21.80 2.45 5.95
N LEU A 233 -22.14 2.92 4.74
CA LEU A 233 -23.33 2.52 4.00
C LEU A 233 -23.01 1.72 2.72
N LEU A 234 -21.74 1.63 2.35
CA LEU A 234 -21.30 0.98 1.10
C LEU A 234 -21.44 -0.54 1.14
N THR A 235 -21.08 -1.15 2.27
CA THR A 235 -21.33 -2.57 2.55
C THR A 235 -22.28 -2.69 3.73
N THR A 236 -23.33 -3.50 3.56
CA THR A 236 -24.28 -3.85 4.61
C THR A 236 -24.43 -5.36 4.70
N LEU A 237 -25.08 -5.84 5.76
CA LEU A 237 -25.64 -7.18 5.78
C LEU A 237 -26.77 -7.33 4.74
N GLN A 238 -27.08 -8.56 4.35
CA GLN A 238 -28.18 -8.89 3.44
C GLN A 238 -29.55 -8.46 4.02
N ASN A 239 -29.73 -8.63 5.33
CA ASN A 239 -30.91 -8.20 6.08
C ASN A 239 -30.56 -8.08 7.58
N GLU A 240 -31.50 -7.56 8.38
CA GLU A 240 -31.30 -7.31 9.82
C GLU A 240 -31.13 -8.59 10.66
N ASP A 241 -31.64 -9.73 10.17
CA ASP A 241 -31.53 -11.03 10.83
C ASP A 241 -30.25 -11.80 10.45
N ALA A 242 -29.45 -11.27 9.53
CA ALA A 242 -28.25 -11.93 9.07
C ALA A 242 -27.17 -11.91 10.17
N HIS A 243 -26.65 -13.07 10.50
CA HIS A 243 -25.54 -13.21 11.44
C HIS A 243 -24.21 -13.22 10.68
N PHE A 244 -23.23 -12.49 11.21
CA PHE A 244 -21.87 -12.56 10.70
C PHE A 244 -21.17 -13.79 11.26
N GLU A 245 -20.48 -14.52 10.39
CA GLU A 245 -19.72 -15.71 10.73
C GLU A 245 -18.48 -15.82 9.83
N PHE A 246 -17.42 -16.43 10.33
CA PHE A 246 -16.29 -16.82 9.50
C PHE A 246 -15.68 -18.10 10.06
N SER A 247 -14.93 -18.80 9.21
CA SER A 247 -14.17 -19.99 9.57
C SER A 247 -13.07 -20.22 8.54
N PHE A 248 -11.84 -19.86 8.88
CA PHE A 248 -10.71 -19.85 7.93
C PHE A 248 -9.40 -20.31 8.60
N PRO A 249 -8.47 -20.92 7.84
CA PRO A 249 -7.20 -21.38 8.37
C PRO A 249 -6.23 -20.21 8.69
N ASN A 250 -5.49 -20.35 9.79
CA ASN A 250 -4.28 -19.56 10.07
C ASN A 250 -3.04 -20.18 9.41
N GLU A 251 -1.86 -19.59 9.65
CA GLU A 251 -0.57 -20.03 9.07
C GLU A 251 -0.11 -21.42 9.56
N GLU A 252 -0.63 -21.89 10.69
CA GLU A 252 -0.43 -23.25 11.22
C GLU A 252 -1.43 -24.28 10.65
N GLY A 253 -2.37 -23.85 9.80
CA GLY A 253 -3.44 -24.68 9.25
C GLY A 253 -4.57 -24.98 10.24
N GLN A 254 -4.61 -24.29 11.38
CA GLN A 254 -5.71 -24.35 12.33
C GLN A 254 -6.85 -23.46 11.85
N THR A 255 -8.04 -24.03 11.74
CA THR A 255 -9.24 -23.26 11.42
C THR A 255 -9.68 -22.46 12.65
N ILE A 256 -9.78 -21.13 12.49
CA ILE A 256 -10.29 -20.21 13.49
C ILE A 256 -11.65 -19.69 13.03
N SER A 257 -12.62 -19.68 13.94
CA SER A 257 -14.00 -19.27 13.70
C SER A 257 -14.43 -18.16 14.66
N LEU A 258 -15.36 -17.31 14.24
CA LEU A 258 -15.98 -16.31 15.13
C LEU A 258 -16.64 -16.96 16.36
N ALA A 259 -17.08 -18.22 16.25
CA ALA A 259 -17.69 -18.95 17.36
C ALA A 259 -16.68 -19.40 18.44
N ASP A 260 -15.37 -19.29 18.18
CA ASP A 260 -14.34 -19.73 19.11
C ASP A 260 -14.34 -18.91 20.40
N ALA A 261 -13.98 -19.57 21.50
CA ALA A 261 -14.01 -19.00 22.85
C ALA A 261 -13.24 -17.68 22.98
N GLN A 262 -12.21 -17.45 22.14
CA GLN A 262 -11.43 -16.22 22.16
C GLN A 262 -12.27 -14.98 21.82
N PHE A 263 -13.33 -15.12 21.01
CA PHE A 263 -14.19 -14.03 20.55
C PHE A 263 -15.50 -13.88 21.35
N GLN A 264 -15.83 -14.85 22.20
CA GLN A 264 -17.09 -14.84 22.95
C GLN A 264 -17.10 -13.76 24.05
N ASN A 265 -18.23 -13.05 24.19
CA ASN A 265 -18.43 -11.96 25.15
C ASN A 265 -17.42 -10.81 25.03
N LYS A 266 -16.88 -10.59 23.82
CA LYS A 266 -15.94 -9.52 23.52
C LYS A 266 -16.42 -8.72 22.32
N VAL A 267 -16.00 -7.47 22.25
CA VAL A 267 -16.08 -6.69 21.02
C VAL A 267 -15.11 -7.31 20.02
N VAL A 268 -15.54 -7.56 18.79
CA VAL A 268 -14.69 -8.12 17.73
C VAL A 268 -14.60 -7.15 16.57
N VAL A 269 -13.37 -6.79 16.20
CA VAL A 269 -13.07 -5.97 15.03
C VAL A 269 -12.51 -6.89 13.95
N VAL A 270 -13.30 -7.10 12.89
CA VAL A 270 -12.92 -7.95 11.76
C VAL A 270 -12.47 -7.08 10.60
N GLN A 271 -11.27 -7.33 10.10
CA GLN A 271 -10.67 -6.62 8.96
C GLN A 271 -10.68 -7.50 7.71
N LEU A 272 -11.36 -7.10 6.64
CA LEU A 272 -11.19 -7.72 5.31
C LEU A 272 -10.02 -7.03 4.62
N MET A 273 -8.99 -7.77 4.24
CA MET A 273 -7.73 -7.18 3.78
C MET A 273 -7.00 -8.04 2.75
N GLY A 274 -5.91 -7.52 2.20
CA GLY A 274 -4.94 -8.28 1.43
C GLY A 274 -3.53 -7.71 1.62
N THR A 275 -2.51 -8.56 1.63
CA THR A 275 -1.11 -8.15 1.87
C THR A 275 -0.53 -7.27 0.76
N TRP A 276 -1.19 -7.27 -0.40
CA TRP A 276 -0.89 -6.46 -1.57
C TRP A 276 -1.50 -5.04 -1.51
N CYS A 277 -2.40 -4.75 -0.56
CA CYS A 277 -3.20 -3.52 -0.48
C CYS A 277 -2.58 -2.49 0.49
N PRO A 278 -2.11 -1.32 0.01
CA PRO A 278 -1.47 -0.32 0.88
C PRO A 278 -2.40 0.37 1.89
N ASN A 279 -3.67 0.58 1.55
CA ASN A 279 -4.63 1.12 2.53
C ASN A 279 -4.90 0.12 3.67
N CYS A 280 -4.86 -1.18 3.36
CA CYS A 280 -4.94 -2.25 4.35
C CYS A 280 -3.69 -2.29 5.25
N LEU A 281 -2.52 -1.96 4.71
CA LEU A 281 -1.29 -1.79 5.49
C LEU A 281 -1.43 -0.65 6.52
N ASP A 282 -1.86 0.54 6.10
CA ASP A 282 -2.05 1.67 7.03
C ASP A 282 -3.11 1.38 8.11
N GLU A 283 -4.20 0.70 7.75
CA GLU A 283 -5.21 0.26 8.72
C GLU A 283 -4.64 -0.75 9.71
N SER A 284 -3.85 -1.72 9.22
CA SER A 284 -3.20 -2.72 10.08
C SER A 284 -2.17 -2.09 11.02
N VAL A 285 -1.48 -1.02 10.61
CA VAL A 285 -0.59 -0.23 11.49
C VAL A 285 -1.40 0.37 12.63
N PHE A 286 -2.53 1.01 12.31
CA PHE A 286 -3.41 1.60 13.33
C PHE A 286 -4.01 0.54 14.26
N PHE A 287 -4.49 -0.59 13.73
CA PHE A 287 -5.07 -1.68 14.52
C PHE A 287 -4.04 -2.35 15.42
N SER A 288 -2.82 -2.57 14.94
CA SER A 288 -1.71 -3.09 15.75
C SER A 288 -1.43 -2.20 16.96
N GLU A 289 -1.35 -0.88 16.75
CA GLU A 289 -1.14 0.08 17.83
C GLU A 289 -2.32 0.09 18.80
N TYR A 290 -3.55 0.16 18.29
CA TYR A 290 -4.75 0.19 19.14
C TYR A 290 -4.87 -1.08 19.97
N PHE A 291 -4.68 -2.26 19.37
CA PHE A 291 -4.78 -3.54 20.06
C PHE A 291 -3.75 -3.65 21.19
N LYS A 292 -2.49 -3.29 20.94
CA LYS A 292 -1.43 -3.28 21.97
C LYS A 292 -1.74 -2.36 23.15
N LEU A 293 -2.37 -1.21 22.89
CA LEU A 293 -2.76 -0.25 23.92
C LEU A 293 -4.03 -0.64 24.69
N ASN A 294 -4.79 -1.62 24.21
CA ASN A 294 -6.09 -2.03 24.78
C ASN A 294 -6.19 -3.55 24.99
N SER A 295 -5.06 -4.26 25.05
CA SER A 295 -5.02 -5.73 25.17
C SER A 295 -5.59 -6.27 26.49
N ASP A 296 -5.78 -5.40 27.47
CA ASP A 296 -6.42 -5.67 28.75
C ASP A 296 -7.95 -5.55 28.72
N LYS A 297 -8.51 -4.97 27.65
CA LYS A 297 -9.96 -4.80 27.48
C LYS A 297 -10.59 -6.03 26.83
N ALA A 298 -11.93 -6.13 26.93
CA ALA A 298 -12.71 -7.21 26.31
C ALA A 298 -12.90 -6.98 24.79
N ILE A 299 -11.80 -6.88 24.05
CA ILE A 299 -11.76 -6.66 22.60
C ILE A 299 -10.81 -7.63 21.92
N GLU A 300 -11.17 -8.08 20.72
CA GLU A 300 -10.31 -8.88 19.85
C GLU A 300 -10.32 -8.34 18.43
N PHE A 301 -9.19 -8.54 17.74
CA PHE A 301 -9.03 -8.24 16.33
C PHE A 301 -8.85 -9.54 15.55
N VAL A 302 -9.28 -9.55 14.30
CA VAL A 302 -9.01 -10.66 13.37
C VAL A 302 -9.03 -10.12 11.95
N ALA A 303 -8.03 -10.49 11.15
CA ALA A 303 -7.99 -10.16 9.74
C ALA A 303 -8.37 -11.38 8.88
N LEU A 304 -9.19 -11.16 7.87
CA LEU A 304 -9.56 -12.12 6.84
C LEU A 304 -8.88 -11.69 5.53
N ALA A 305 -7.88 -12.44 5.12
CA ALA A 305 -7.01 -12.14 3.99
C ALA A 305 -7.56 -12.70 2.67
N PHE A 306 -7.69 -11.83 1.67
CA PHE A 306 -8.08 -12.12 0.30
C PHE A 306 -6.90 -11.78 -0.63
N GLU A 307 -6.11 -12.79 -0.95
CA GLU A 307 -4.78 -12.63 -1.55
C GLU A 307 -4.78 -12.82 -3.07
N ASN A 308 -4.05 -11.96 -3.78
CA ASN A 308 -3.72 -12.14 -5.20
C ASN A 308 -2.66 -13.23 -5.44
N ALA A 309 -1.96 -13.65 -4.38
CA ALA A 309 -0.96 -14.70 -4.44
C ALA A 309 -1.54 -15.99 -5.02
N LYS A 310 -0.85 -16.58 -5.99
CA LYS A 310 -1.37 -17.71 -6.80
C LYS A 310 -1.62 -19.01 -6.02
N THR A 311 -1.05 -19.15 -4.84
CA THR A 311 -1.17 -20.34 -3.99
C THR A 311 -1.27 -19.93 -2.53
N ASP A 312 -1.88 -20.79 -1.71
CA ASP A 312 -2.00 -20.57 -0.26
C ASP A 312 -0.62 -20.42 0.40
N SER A 313 0.38 -21.19 -0.06
CA SER A 313 1.75 -21.07 0.47
C SER A 313 2.32 -19.67 0.28
N LEU A 314 2.17 -19.09 -0.91
CA LEU A 314 2.64 -17.72 -1.19
C LEU A 314 1.80 -16.69 -0.41
N ALA A 315 0.49 -16.92 -0.29
CA ALA A 315 -0.39 -16.08 0.50
C ALA A 315 0.07 -16.03 1.97
N PHE A 316 0.36 -17.19 2.58
CA PHE A 316 0.88 -17.26 3.95
C PHE A 316 2.28 -16.66 4.10
N GLU A 317 3.16 -16.73 3.10
CA GLU A 317 4.43 -16.00 3.11
C GLU A 317 4.23 -14.47 3.18
N GLY A 318 3.27 -13.95 2.42
CA GLY A 318 2.85 -12.54 2.46
C GLY A 318 2.28 -12.15 3.82
N ILE A 319 1.35 -12.95 4.35
CA ILE A 319 0.73 -12.73 5.67
C ILE A 319 1.81 -12.72 6.75
N LYS A 320 2.70 -13.71 6.77
CA LYS A 320 3.78 -13.81 7.75
C LYS A 320 4.73 -12.62 7.68
N ARG A 321 5.08 -12.16 6.48
CA ARG A 321 5.92 -10.96 6.31
C ARG A 321 5.23 -9.72 6.89
N LEU A 322 3.94 -9.52 6.58
CA LEU A 322 3.16 -8.40 7.11
C LEU A 322 3.10 -8.46 8.65
N LYS A 323 2.74 -9.61 9.22
CA LYS A 323 2.70 -9.83 10.68
C LYS A 323 4.02 -9.48 11.33
N ASN A 324 5.14 -9.96 10.79
CA ASN A 324 6.47 -9.70 11.34
C ASN A 324 6.89 -8.23 11.23
N ARG A 325 6.59 -7.57 10.10
CA ARG A 325 6.97 -6.16 9.87
C ARG A 325 6.18 -5.19 10.75
N LEU A 326 4.90 -5.49 11.01
CA LEU A 326 4.02 -4.63 11.80
C LEU A 326 3.88 -5.07 13.27
N GLY A 327 4.42 -6.24 13.61
CA GLY A 327 4.18 -6.89 14.89
C GLY A 327 2.69 -7.08 15.15
N LEU A 328 1.96 -7.71 14.21
CA LEU A 328 0.54 -7.99 14.40
C LEU A 328 0.39 -9.17 15.36
N ASP A 329 -0.18 -8.90 16.53
CA ASP A 329 -0.36 -9.87 17.61
C ASP A 329 -1.74 -10.56 17.58
N TYR A 330 -2.55 -10.26 16.57
CA TYR A 330 -3.87 -10.85 16.36
C TYR A 330 -3.89 -11.81 15.14
N PRO A 331 -4.87 -12.73 15.06
CA PRO A 331 -4.93 -13.70 13.96
C PRO A 331 -5.16 -13.04 12.59
N VAL A 332 -4.42 -13.50 11.58
CA VAL A 332 -4.64 -13.20 10.16
C VAL A 332 -4.93 -14.52 9.46
N LEU A 333 -6.16 -14.68 8.97
CA LEU A 333 -6.70 -15.93 8.43
C LEU A 333 -6.79 -15.84 6.91
N LEU A 334 -6.42 -16.90 6.20
CA LEU A 334 -6.51 -16.93 4.74
C LEU A 334 -7.92 -17.30 4.29
N ALA A 335 -8.69 -16.32 3.85
CA ALA A 335 -10.05 -16.52 3.35
C ALA A 335 -10.09 -16.89 1.86
N GLN A 336 -9.16 -16.35 1.08
CA GLN A 336 -9.05 -16.56 -0.36
C GLN A 336 -7.61 -16.35 -0.85
N SER A 337 -7.20 -17.14 -1.84
CA SER A 337 -5.96 -16.93 -2.60
C SER A 337 -6.27 -16.99 -4.11
N GLY A 338 -5.33 -16.51 -4.93
CA GLY A 338 -5.37 -16.52 -6.39
C GLY A 338 -6.21 -15.40 -7.03
N THR A 339 -6.97 -14.65 -6.25
CA THR A 339 -7.77 -13.51 -6.73
C THR A 339 -8.18 -12.61 -5.58
N SER A 340 -8.20 -11.29 -5.81
CA SER A 340 -8.84 -10.30 -4.94
C SER A 340 -10.22 -9.89 -5.43
N ASP A 341 -10.86 -10.68 -6.30
CA ASP A 341 -12.19 -10.35 -6.82
C ASP A 341 -13.22 -10.27 -5.68
N LYS A 342 -14.00 -9.19 -5.71
CA LYS A 342 -14.95 -8.83 -4.65
C LYS A 342 -16.21 -9.69 -4.67
N VAL A 343 -16.61 -10.18 -5.84
CA VAL A 343 -17.75 -11.11 -5.99
C VAL A 343 -17.36 -12.48 -5.45
N GLU A 344 -16.15 -12.97 -5.74
CA GLU A 344 -15.63 -14.20 -5.14
C GLU A 344 -15.50 -14.06 -3.61
N ALA A 345 -15.02 -12.92 -3.13
CA ALA A 345 -14.93 -12.65 -1.70
C ALA A 345 -16.31 -12.64 -1.02
N GLN A 346 -17.33 -12.05 -1.65
CA GLN A 346 -18.70 -12.11 -1.14
C GLN A 346 -19.21 -13.55 -1.03
N LYS A 347 -18.84 -14.47 -1.93
CA LYS A 347 -19.26 -15.88 -1.80
C LYS A 347 -18.68 -16.54 -0.54
N LYS A 348 -17.54 -16.05 -0.03
CA LYS A 348 -16.94 -16.50 1.23
C LYS A 348 -17.64 -15.88 2.46
N LEU A 349 -18.29 -14.74 2.27
CA LEU A 349 -19.01 -13.98 3.30
C LEU A 349 -20.45 -13.68 2.81
N PRO A 350 -21.29 -14.72 2.60
CA PRO A 350 -22.58 -14.57 1.89
C PRO A 350 -23.61 -13.74 2.66
N MET A 351 -23.42 -13.56 3.96
CA MET A 351 -24.23 -12.68 4.81
C MET A 351 -24.04 -11.19 4.48
N LEU A 352 -22.95 -10.81 3.80
CA LEU A 352 -22.74 -9.47 3.29
C LEU A 352 -23.50 -9.28 1.97
N LYS A 353 -24.16 -8.14 1.83
CA LYS A 353 -24.85 -7.76 0.60
C LYS A 353 -23.89 -7.60 -0.58
N GLN A 354 -22.67 -7.13 -0.30
CA GLN A 354 -21.57 -6.99 -1.24
C GLN A 354 -20.28 -6.68 -0.49
N VAL A 355 -19.13 -7.05 -1.06
CA VAL A 355 -17.82 -6.51 -0.64
C VAL A 355 -17.46 -5.40 -1.63
N VAL A 356 -17.36 -4.15 -1.17
CA VAL A 356 -17.10 -3.02 -2.08
C VAL A 356 -15.62 -2.72 -2.23
N SER A 357 -14.80 -2.88 -1.20
CA SER A 357 -13.37 -2.58 -1.26
C SER A 357 -12.58 -3.33 -0.21
N TYR A 358 -11.26 -3.33 -0.39
CA TYR A 358 -10.32 -3.62 0.68
C TYR A 358 -9.58 -2.32 1.04
N PRO A 359 -9.41 -2.01 2.34
CA PRO A 359 -9.96 -2.79 3.44
C PRO A 359 -11.47 -2.60 3.63
N THR A 360 -12.10 -3.48 4.41
CA THR A 360 -13.43 -3.25 5.00
C THR A 360 -13.40 -3.74 6.44
N THR A 361 -13.84 -2.91 7.39
CA THR A 361 -13.83 -3.22 8.82
C THR A 361 -15.24 -3.45 9.35
N ILE A 362 -15.46 -4.54 10.06
CA ILE A 362 -16.74 -4.95 10.62
C ILE A 362 -16.63 -4.97 12.14
N PHE A 363 -17.52 -4.26 12.81
CA PHE A 363 -17.58 -4.15 14.26
C PHE A 363 -18.71 -5.02 14.80
N ILE A 364 -18.36 -5.93 15.70
CA ILE A 364 -19.28 -6.88 16.32
C ILE A 364 -19.26 -6.63 17.83
N ASP A 365 -20.44 -6.49 18.44
CA ASP A 365 -20.54 -6.30 19.90
C ASP A 365 -20.36 -7.62 20.67
N LYS A 366 -20.35 -7.52 22.02
CA LYS A 366 -20.18 -8.67 22.93
C LYS A 366 -21.26 -9.74 22.79
N THR A 367 -22.41 -9.41 22.18
CA THR A 367 -23.51 -10.35 21.94
C THR A 367 -23.39 -11.07 20.59
N GLY A 368 -22.40 -10.70 19.77
CA GLY A 368 -22.19 -11.25 18.43
C GLY A 368 -22.97 -10.53 17.34
N LYS A 369 -23.56 -9.36 17.61
CA LYS A 369 -24.31 -8.59 16.62
C LYS A 369 -23.39 -7.61 15.87
N VAL A 370 -23.53 -7.53 14.55
CA VAL A 370 -22.84 -6.50 13.75
C VAL A 370 -23.46 -5.14 14.03
N ARG A 371 -22.62 -4.18 14.39
CA ARG A 371 -23.03 -2.82 14.77
C ARG A 371 -22.68 -1.76 13.74
N LYS A 372 -21.59 -1.98 13.00
CA LYS A 372 -21.10 -1.08 11.96
C LYS A 372 -20.26 -1.87 10.96
N ILE A 373 -20.35 -1.52 9.69
CA ILE A 373 -19.41 -1.95 8.66
C ILE A 373 -18.86 -0.69 8.02
N HIS A 374 -17.54 -0.54 7.97
CA HIS A 374 -16.84 0.61 7.40
C HIS A 374 -16.04 0.16 6.19
N THR A 375 -16.35 0.68 5.01
CA THR A 375 -15.71 0.31 3.75
C THR A 375 -14.61 1.28 3.36
N GLY A 376 -13.47 0.75 2.94
CA GLY A 376 -12.27 1.52 2.60
C GLY A 376 -11.53 2.03 3.83
N PHE A 377 -10.41 2.69 3.60
CA PHE A 377 -9.64 3.34 4.67
C PHE A 377 -8.92 4.56 4.12
N ASN A 378 -9.13 5.70 4.77
CA ASN A 378 -8.42 6.94 4.48
C ASN A 378 -7.17 6.99 5.36
N GLY A 379 -6.01 6.66 4.78
CA GLY A 379 -4.74 6.62 5.47
C GLY A 379 -4.17 8.00 5.79
N PRO A 380 -2.98 8.07 6.41
CA PRO A 380 -2.45 9.33 6.94
C PRO A 380 -2.17 10.38 5.85
N ALA A 381 -2.04 9.99 4.58
CA ALA A 381 -1.97 10.91 3.43
C ALA A 381 -3.20 11.84 3.31
N THR A 382 -4.32 11.49 3.95
CA THR A 382 -5.56 12.28 3.96
C THR A 382 -5.64 13.31 5.10
N GLY A 383 -4.61 13.40 5.96
CA GLY A 383 -4.49 14.42 7.00
C GLY A 383 -5.67 14.41 7.98
N ALA A 384 -6.48 15.47 7.96
CA ALA A 384 -7.61 15.65 8.88
C ALA A 384 -8.60 14.48 8.85
N LYS A 385 -8.84 13.88 7.68
CA LYS A 385 -9.78 12.75 7.54
C LYS A 385 -9.29 11.48 8.23
N TYR A 386 -7.98 11.24 8.25
CA TYR A 386 -7.41 10.16 9.04
C TYR A 386 -7.53 10.40 10.55
N VAL A 387 -7.35 11.64 11.00
CA VAL A 387 -7.54 12.00 12.42
C VAL A 387 -9.00 11.80 12.85
N GLU A 388 -9.95 12.23 12.02
CA GLU A 388 -11.38 12.01 12.21
C GLU A 388 -11.71 10.52 12.34
N PHE A 389 -11.25 9.69 11.40
CA PHE A 389 -11.44 8.24 11.46
C PHE A 389 -10.91 7.64 12.77
N LYS A 390 -9.69 8.01 13.20
CA LYS A 390 -9.11 7.48 14.45
C LYS A 390 -9.96 7.83 15.67
N ASN A 391 -10.53 9.04 15.70
CA ASN A 391 -11.38 9.47 16.80
C ASN A 391 -12.71 8.72 16.78
N GLU A 392 -13.37 8.64 15.63
CA GLU A 392 -14.62 7.88 15.48
C GLU A 392 -14.46 6.41 15.83
N PHE A 393 -13.37 5.78 15.40
CA PHE A 393 -13.04 4.41 15.74
C PHE A 393 -12.93 4.24 17.26
N ARG A 394 -12.14 5.09 17.92
CA ARG A 394 -11.91 5.03 19.37
C ARG A 394 -13.21 5.17 20.14
N THR A 395 -13.98 6.23 19.84
CA THR A 395 -15.27 6.50 20.50
C THR A 395 -16.22 5.33 20.31
N PHE A 396 -16.38 4.84 19.09
CA PHE A 396 -17.34 3.78 18.80
C PHE A 396 -16.96 2.45 19.49
N VAL A 397 -15.68 2.10 19.49
CA VAL A 397 -15.22 0.88 20.18
C VAL A 397 -15.37 1.01 21.70
N GLU A 398 -15.12 2.20 22.26
CA GLU A 398 -15.35 2.47 23.69
C GLU A 398 -16.82 2.32 24.06
N GLU A 399 -17.75 2.84 23.24
CA GLU A 399 -19.19 2.63 23.42
C GLU A 399 -19.55 1.12 23.47
N LEU A 400 -19.05 0.32 22.53
CA LEU A 400 -19.30 -1.13 22.50
C LEU A 400 -18.67 -1.87 23.71
N LEU A 401 -17.61 -1.32 24.30
CA LEU A 401 -16.96 -1.89 25.47
C LEU A 401 -17.68 -1.54 26.78
N GLU A 402 -18.46 -0.47 26.81
CA GLU A 402 -19.25 -0.03 27.97
C GLU A 402 -20.64 -0.68 28.06
N GLU A 403 -21.20 -1.11 26.92
CA GLU A 403 -22.40 -1.96 26.83
C GLU A 403 -22.19 -3.34 27.47
#